data_AF-S9S7A5-F1
#
_entry.id   AF-S9S7A5-F1
#
_cell.length_a   1.000
_cell.length_b   1.000
_cell.length_c   1.000
_cell.angle_alpha   90.00
_cell.angle_beta   90.00
_cell.angle_gamma   90.00
#
_symmetry.space_group_name_H-M   'P 1'
#
loop_
_entity.id
_entity.type
_entity.pdbx_description
1 polymer ?
#
loop_
_entity_poly.entity_id
_entity_poly.type
_entity_poly.pdbx_seq_one_letter_code
_entity_poly.pdbx_strand_id
1 'polypeptide(L)'
;MIRRWLHDRMPRSLLVRAALILLLPLVLLQIIVSIGFVQRYYEDVTRQMTATLVLELAFLSDLAARAPDVAAAQESVRSVAEPLGLAVTLPAADPPRQAVDPWDLQGQAMAATLRAGLPALMAVASSPPPGVSVWLETPHGTLQVDFPRRRVSAAAPHQLLVLTIGTGLLLAAIAWIFLRNQMRPIKRLAEAATAYGRGRILPFVPPGRQKCARPAPPSWTCARGSNARPRAARPCSPASAMICAHR
;
A
#
# COMPACT_ATOMS: atom_id res chain seq x y z
N MET A 1 27.99 -14.08 2.66
CA MET A 1 28.11 -13.42 1.34
C MET A 1 27.25 -12.17 1.19
N ILE A 2 25.99 -12.14 1.68
CA ILE A 2 25.08 -10.98 1.61
C ILE A 2 25.66 -9.68 2.22
N ARG A 3 26.39 -9.77 3.34
CA ARG A 3 26.95 -8.59 4.04
C ARG A 3 28.01 -7.82 3.23
N ARG A 4 28.86 -8.50 2.45
CA ARG A 4 29.89 -7.85 1.61
C ARG A 4 29.27 -7.22 0.36
N TRP A 5 28.36 -7.95 -0.30
CA TRP A 5 27.63 -7.45 -1.46
C TRP A 5 26.79 -6.20 -1.16
N LEU A 6 26.17 -6.14 0.03
CA LEU A 6 25.43 -4.97 0.48
C LEU A 6 26.36 -3.77 0.78
N HIS A 7 27.57 -4.04 1.30
CA HIS A 7 28.56 -3.01 1.63
C HIS A 7 29.23 -2.41 0.38
N ASP A 8 29.40 -3.22 -0.67
CA ASP A 8 30.03 -2.80 -1.94
C ASP A 8 29.04 -2.06 -2.87
N ARG A 9 27.73 -2.29 -2.72
CA ARG A 9 26.67 -1.52 -3.40
C ARG A 9 26.19 -0.30 -2.62
N MET A 10 26.59 -0.10 -1.35
CA MET A 10 26.22 1.09 -0.58
C MET A 10 27.01 2.32 -1.08
N PRO A 11 26.35 3.31 -1.70
CA PRO A 11 27.03 4.51 -2.16
C PRO A 11 27.56 5.30 -0.96
N ARG A 12 28.85 5.64 -0.96
CA ARG A 12 29.55 6.34 0.15
C ARG A 12 29.07 7.78 0.42
N SER A 13 27.97 8.22 -0.20
CA SER A 13 27.47 9.59 -0.04
C SER A 13 26.52 9.70 1.16
N LEU A 14 26.72 10.73 1.99
CA LEU A 14 25.83 11.10 3.10
C LEU A 14 24.34 11.18 2.70
N LEU A 15 24.08 11.60 1.46
CA LEU A 15 22.74 11.71 0.88
C LEU A 15 22.05 10.36 0.76
N VAL A 16 22.75 9.35 0.24
CA VAL A 16 22.16 8.03 0.04
C VAL A 16 21.91 7.33 1.37
N ARG A 17 22.79 7.50 2.36
CA ARG A 17 22.55 6.99 3.72
C ARG A 17 21.31 7.62 4.34
N ALA A 18 21.19 8.94 4.32
CA ALA A 18 20.03 9.64 4.86
C ALA A 18 18.73 9.21 4.18
N ALA A 19 18.77 9.04 2.86
CA ALA A 19 17.61 8.61 2.11
C ALA A 19 17.23 7.15 2.37
N LEU A 20 18.22 6.26 2.53
CA LEU A 20 17.95 4.86 2.87
C LEU A 20 17.29 4.74 4.25
N ILE A 21 17.76 5.51 5.25
CA ILE A 21 17.17 5.52 6.60
C ILE A 21 15.68 5.95 6.54
N LEU A 22 15.34 6.90 5.67
CA LEU A 22 13.96 7.39 5.53
C LEU A 22 13.08 6.49 4.63
N LEU A 23 13.60 6.05 3.48
CA LEU A 23 12.82 5.32 2.47
C LEU A 23 12.68 3.83 2.79
N LEU A 24 13.68 3.22 3.44
CA LEU A 24 13.63 1.80 3.78
C LEU A 24 12.40 1.45 4.64
N PRO A 25 12.10 2.12 5.77
CA PRO A 25 10.92 1.81 6.57
C PRO A 25 9.61 2.08 5.81
N LEU A 26 9.57 3.11 4.95
CA LEU A 26 8.42 3.40 4.12
C LEU A 26 8.13 2.28 3.10
N VAL A 27 9.17 1.78 2.44
CA VAL A 27 9.06 0.67 1.48
C VAL A 27 8.68 -0.62 2.18
N LEU A 28 9.26 -0.91 3.35
CA LEU A 28 8.87 -2.07 4.16
C LEU A 28 7.39 -1.99 4.57
N LEU A 29 6.94 -0.84 5.06
CA LEU A 29 5.53 -0.61 5.39
C LEU A 29 4.64 -0.84 4.16
N GLN A 30 5.04 -0.31 3.00
CA GLN A 30 4.31 -0.49 1.75
C GLN A 30 4.16 -1.96 1.37
N ILE A 31 5.23 -2.75 1.49
CA ILE A 31 5.22 -4.19 1.20
C ILE A 31 4.29 -4.92 2.17
N ILE A 32 4.40 -4.65 3.47
CA ILE A 32 3.57 -5.29 4.50
C ILE A 32 2.09 -4.98 4.27
N VAL A 33 1.75 -3.71 4.07
CA VAL A 33 0.37 -3.29 3.81
C VAL A 33 -0.15 -3.91 2.51
N SER A 34 0.65 -3.91 1.44
CA SER A 34 0.26 -4.52 0.16
C SER A 34 -0.01 -6.01 0.29
N ILE A 35 0.85 -6.75 1.00
CA ILE A 35 0.66 -8.19 1.22
C ILE A 35 -0.56 -8.44 2.10
N GLY A 36 -0.70 -7.71 3.21
CA GLY A 36 -1.82 -7.87 4.14
C GLY A 36 -3.16 -7.51 3.51
N PHE A 37 -3.19 -6.49 2.65
CA PHE A 37 -4.38 -6.12 1.89
C PHE A 37 -4.77 -7.23 0.91
N VAL A 38 -3.81 -7.76 0.13
CA VAL A 38 -4.05 -8.89 -0.77
C VAL A 38 -4.63 -10.07 0.02
N GLN A 39 -3.99 -10.50 1.10
CA GLN A 39 -4.45 -11.66 1.87
C GLN A 39 -5.86 -11.45 2.47
N ARG A 40 -6.07 -10.37 3.24
CA ARG A 40 -7.35 -10.17 3.95
C ARG A 40 -8.51 -9.79 3.04
N TYR A 41 -8.29 -8.91 2.06
CA TYR A 41 -9.36 -8.49 1.15
C TYR A 41 -9.93 -9.68 0.37
N TYR A 42 -9.06 -10.59 -0.10
CA TYR A 42 -9.53 -11.75 -0.85
C TYR A 42 -10.27 -12.75 0.03
N GLU A 43 -9.86 -12.97 1.28
CA GLU A 43 -10.55 -13.89 2.19
C GLU A 43 -11.94 -13.39 2.59
N ASP A 44 -12.04 -12.13 3.03
CA ASP A 44 -13.28 -11.59 3.59
C ASP A 44 -14.38 -11.42 2.53
N VAL A 45 -14.03 -10.89 1.34
CA VAL A 45 -15.01 -10.69 0.27
C VAL A 45 -15.46 -12.02 -0.32
N THR A 46 -14.54 -12.99 -0.48
CA THR A 46 -14.90 -14.31 -0.99
C THR A 46 -15.84 -15.02 -0.02
N ARG A 47 -15.58 -14.96 1.29
CA ARG A 47 -16.48 -15.53 2.31
C ARG A 47 -17.87 -14.90 2.24
N GLN A 48 -17.96 -13.57 2.15
CA GLN A 48 -19.23 -12.88 2.09
C GLN A 48 -20.04 -13.23 0.83
N MET A 49 -19.41 -13.29 -0.34
CA MET A 49 -20.10 -13.65 -1.59
C MET A 49 -20.46 -15.15 -1.63
N THR A 50 -19.60 -16.01 -1.08
CA THR A 50 -19.84 -17.46 -1.03
C THR A 50 -20.96 -17.81 -0.03
N ALA A 51 -21.14 -17.03 1.04
CA ALA A 51 -22.21 -17.27 2.02
C ALA A 51 -23.61 -17.22 1.39
N THR A 52 -23.85 -16.29 0.46
CA THR A 52 -25.12 -16.24 -0.29
C THR A 52 -25.29 -17.47 -1.18
N LEU A 53 -24.23 -17.90 -1.85
CA LEU A 53 -24.27 -19.10 -2.69
C LEU A 53 -24.47 -20.39 -1.90
N VAL A 54 -23.97 -20.48 -0.67
CA VAL A 54 -24.29 -21.59 0.23
C VAL A 54 -25.80 -21.71 0.43
N LEU A 55 -26.50 -20.60 0.65
CA LEU A 55 -27.95 -20.60 0.82
C LEU A 55 -28.69 -20.99 -0.46
N GLU A 56 -28.26 -20.47 -1.62
CA GLU A 56 -28.83 -20.83 -2.92
C GLU A 56 -28.65 -22.32 -3.24
N LEU A 57 -27.43 -22.85 -3.06
CA LEU A 57 -27.11 -24.25 -3.31
C LEU A 57 -27.82 -25.20 -2.34
N ALA A 58 -27.92 -24.81 -1.05
CA ALA A 58 -28.68 -25.57 -0.06
C ALA A 58 -30.16 -25.65 -0.46
N PHE A 59 -30.74 -24.52 -0.89
CA PHE A 59 -32.12 -24.48 -1.37
C PHE A 59 -32.32 -25.37 -2.61
N LEU A 60 -31.41 -25.34 -3.59
CA LEU A 60 -31.49 -26.21 -4.77
C LEU A 60 -31.36 -27.70 -4.39
N SER A 61 -30.48 -28.05 -3.45
CA SER A 61 -30.33 -29.44 -3.00
C SER A 61 -31.57 -29.97 -2.27
N ASP A 62 -32.21 -29.13 -1.45
CA ASP A 62 -33.43 -29.48 -0.72
C ASP A 62 -34.63 -29.55 -1.67
N LEU A 63 -34.71 -28.63 -2.65
CA LEU A 63 -35.70 -28.68 -3.72
C LEU A 63 -35.58 -29.96 -4.54
N ALA A 64 -34.35 -30.36 -4.90
CA ALA A 64 -34.10 -31.63 -5.57
C ALA A 64 -34.56 -32.81 -4.70
N ALA A 65 -34.21 -32.82 -3.40
CA ALA A 65 -34.53 -33.92 -2.50
C ALA A 65 -36.04 -34.11 -2.25
N ARG A 66 -36.85 -33.06 -2.33
CA ARG A 66 -38.31 -33.12 -2.12
C ARG A 66 -39.10 -33.60 -3.34
N ALA A 67 -38.48 -33.60 -4.53
CA ALA A 67 -39.16 -34.03 -5.74
C ALA A 67 -39.40 -35.54 -5.74
N PRO A 68 -40.52 -36.01 -6.31
CA PRO A 68 -40.89 -37.43 -6.29
C PRO A 68 -40.05 -38.30 -7.23
N ASP A 69 -39.56 -37.74 -8.35
CA ASP A 69 -38.76 -38.44 -9.35
C ASP A 69 -37.63 -37.54 -9.89
N VAL A 70 -36.68 -38.16 -10.60
CA VAL A 70 -35.51 -37.46 -11.16
C VAL A 70 -35.92 -36.40 -12.19
N ALA A 71 -36.97 -36.67 -12.97
CA ALA A 71 -37.45 -35.74 -13.99
C ALA A 71 -38.09 -34.48 -13.38
N ALA A 72 -38.94 -34.62 -12.36
CA ALA A 72 -39.49 -33.48 -11.63
C ALA A 72 -38.44 -32.77 -10.78
N ALA A 73 -37.45 -33.50 -10.24
CA ALA A 73 -36.31 -32.90 -9.56
C ALA A 73 -35.52 -31.99 -10.52
N GLN A 74 -35.20 -32.48 -11.71
CA GLN A 74 -34.47 -31.73 -12.72
C GLN A 74 -35.25 -30.49 -13.17
N GLU A 75 -36.56 -30.62 -13.45
CA GLU A 75 -37.39 -29.50 -13.89
C GLU A 75 -37.57 -28.44 -12.81
N SER A 76 -37.88 -28.85 -11.57
CA SER A 76 -38.05 -27.93 -10.44
C SER A 76 -36.77 -27.16 -10.13
N VAL A 77 -35.63 -27.84 -10.07
CA VAL A 77 -34.32 -27.23 -9.84
C VAL A 77 -33.96 -26.28 -10.98
N ARG A 78 -34.18 -26.69 -12.23
CA ARG A 78 -33.89 -25.85 -13.41
C ARG A 78 -34.73 -24.56 -13.43
N SER A 79 -36.02 -24.65 -13.08
CA SER A 79 -36.93 -23.50 -13.06
C SER A 79 -36.50 -22.39 -12.09
N VAL A 80 -35.79 -22.75 -11.01
CA VAL A 80 -35.25 -21.82 -10.03
C VAL A 80 -33.82 -21.40 -10.38
N ALA A 81 -33.00 -22.32 -10.86
CA ALA A 81 -31.59 -22.08 -11.16
C ALA A 81 -31.38 -21.16 -12.37
N GLU A 82 -32.22 -21.26 -13.41
CA GLU A 82 -32.07 -20.45 -14.63
C GLU A 82 -32.29 -18.95 -14.37
N PRO A 83 -33.34 -18.49 -13.66
CA PRO A 83 -33.47 -17.09 -13.23
C PRO A 83 -32.32 -16.63 -12.33
N LEU A 84 -31.78 -17.55 -11.53
CA LEU A 84 -30.57 -17.32 -10.75
C LEU A 84 -29.31 -17.31 -11.60
N GLY A 85 -29.34 -17.56 -12.92
CA GLY A 85 -28.15 -17.60 -13.77
C GLY A 85 -27.17 -18.73 -13.43
N LEU A 86 -27.71 -19.83 -12.88
CA LEU A 86 -27.00 -21.07 -12.57
C LEU A 86 -27.39 -22.12 -13.62
N ALA A 87 -26.41 -22.83 -14.15
CA ALA A 87 -26.65 -24.00 -15.00
C ALA A 87 -26.62 -25.26 -14.12
N VAL A 88 -27.57 -26.17 -14.32
CA VAL A 88 -27.74 -27.36 -13.48
C VAL A 88 -27.89 -28.60 -14.32
N THR A 89 -27.24 -29.67 -13.89
CA THR A 89 -27.32 -30.99 -14.50
C THR A 89 -27.63 -32.02 -13.42
N LEU A 90 -28.70 -32.80 -13.62
CA LEU A 90 -29.13 -33.90 -12.74
C LEU A 90 -29.70 -35.03 -13.61
N PRO A 91 -29.25 -36.29 -13.48
CA PRO A 91 -28.04 -36.72 -12.77
C PRO A 91 -26.78 -36.31 -13.54
N ALA A 92 -25.79 -35.77 -12.85
CA ALA A 92 -24.47 -35.43 -13.40
C ALA A 92 -23.49 -36.60 -13.28
N ALA A 93 -22.39 -36.53 -14.05
CA ALA A 93 -21.28 -37.45 -13.93
C ALA A 93 -20.54 -37.29 -12.59
N ASP A 94 -19.76 -38.32 -12.22
CA ASP A 94 -18.99 -38.33 -10.97
C ASP A 94 -18.03 -37.13 -10.87
N PRO A 95 -17.84 -36.59 -9.64
CA PRO A 95 -16.99 -35.44 -9.43
C PRO A 95 -15.50 -35.73 -9.72
N PRO A 96 -14.75 -34.74 -10.22
CA PRO A 96 -13.31 -34.87 -10.40
C PRO A 96 -12.57 -34.96 -9.05
N ARG A 97 -11.53 -35.81 -8.99
CA ARG A 97 -10.74 -36.07 -7.75
C ARG A 97 -9.94 -34.88 -7.23
N GLN A 98 -9.58 -33.92 -8.09
CA GLN A 98 -8.83 -32.71 -7.72
C GLN A 98 -9.51 -31.51 -8.33
N ALA A 99 -9.89 -30.57 -7.45
CA ALA A 99 -10.94 -29.64 -7.77
C ALA A 99 -10.48 -28.17 -7.61
N VAL A 100 -9.47 -27.89 -6.78
CA VAL A 100 -8.95 -26.52 -6.61
C VAL A 100 -7.43 -26.50 -6.71
N ASP A 101 -6.89 -25.55 -7.47
CA ASP A 101 -5.46 -25.31 -7.62
C ASP A 101 -4.83 -24.89 -6.26
N PRO A 102 -3.73 -25.51 -5.80
CA PRO A 102 -3.00 -25.10 -4.59
C PRO A 102 -2.52 -23.64 -4.61
N TRP A 103 -2.35 -23.04 -5.79
CA TRP A 103 -1.95 -21.64 -5.93
C TRP A 103 -3.14 -20.68 -6.10
N ASP A 104 -4.38 -21.19 -6.23
CA ASP A 104 -5.60 -20.37 -6.23
C ASP A 104 -6.11 -20.14 -4.79
N LEU A 105 -5.55 -19.12 -4.14
CA LEU A 105 -5.96 -18.69 -2.79
C LEU A 105 -7.47 -18.38 -2.71
N GLN A 106 -8.06 -17.85 -3.78
CA GLN A 106 -9.49 -17.50 -3.85
C GLN A 106 -10.35 -18.76 -3.92
N GLY A 107 -9.96 -19.70 -4.79
CA GLY A 107 -10.59 -21.00 -4.91
C GLY A 107 -10.57 -21.78 -3.59
N GLN A 108 -9.48 -21.68 -2.81
CA GLN A 108 -9.37 -22.33 -1.51
C GLN A 108 -10.31 -21.73 -0.46
N ALA A 109 -10.35 -20.41 -0.33
CA ALA A 109 -11.24 -19.73 0.60
C ALA A 109 -12.72 -20.02 0.31
N MET A 110 -13.10 -20.01 -0.98
CA MET A 110 -14.43 -20.39 -1.45
C MET A 110 -14.75 -21.84 -1.12
N ALA A 111 -13.87 -22.78 -1.50
CA ALA A 111 -14.11 -24.20 -1.26
C ALA A 111 -14.17 -24.54 0.24
N ALA A 112 -13.40 -23.84 1.08
CA ALA A 112 -13.51 -23.96 2.53
C ALA A 112 -14.87 -23.47 3.05
N THR A 113 -15.37 -22.34 2.52
CA THR A 113 -16.68 -21.78 2.91
C THR A 113 -17.83 -22.67 2.45
N LEU A 114 -17.77 -23.18 1.21
CA LEU A 114 -18.77 -24.12 0.68
C LEU A 114 -18.79 -25.43 1.49
N ARG A 115 -17.62 -26.02 1.81
CA ARG A 115 -17.55 -27.24 2.64
C ARG A 115 -18.10 -27.03 4.05
N ALA A 116 -17.91 -25.84 4.62
CA ALA A 116 -18.44 -25.51 5.94
C ALA A 116 -19.97 -25.33 5.91
N GLY A 117 -20.53 -24.83 4.81
CA GLY A 117 -21.95 -24.50 4.68
C GLY A 117 -22.84 -25.59 4.07
N LEU A 118 -22.25 -26.52 3.31
CA LEU A 118 -22.98 -27.54 2.55
C LEU A 118 -22.47 -28.94 2.92
N PRO A 119 -23.18 -29.67 3.80
CA PRO A 119 -22.80 -31.04 4.18
C PRO A 119 -22.84 -32.01 2.99
N ALA A 120 -23.73 -31.77 2.02
CA ALA A 120 -23.89 -32.57 0.82
C ALA A 120 -22.85 -32.26 -0.28
N LEU A 121 -21.86 -31.42 0.00
CA LEU A 121 -20.85 -31.03 -0.98
C LEU A 121 -19.84 -32.15 -1.23
N MET A 122 -19.75 -32.61 -2.48
CA MET A 122 -18.79 -33.62 -2.88
C MET A 122 -17.49 -33.00 -3.41
N ALA A 123 -17.60 -32.05 -4.34
CA ALA A 123 -16.43 -31.43 -4.98
C ALA A 123 -16.73 -30.02 -5.50
N VAL A 124 -15.66 -29.25 -5.70
CA VAL A 124 -15.69 -27.89 -6.25
C VAL A 124 -14.56 -27.73 -7.25
N ALA A 125 -14.86 -27.70 -8.55
CA ALA A 125 -13.85 -27.67 -9.61
C ALA A 125 -13.93 -26.42 -10.47
N SER A 126 -12.78 -25.99 -11.00
CA SER A 126 -12.74 -24.97 -12.04
C SER A 126 -13.19 -25.56 -13.38
N SER A 127 -14.13 -24.92 -14.06
CA SER A 127 -14.71 -25.39 -15.33
C SER A 127 -14.36 -24.44 -16.48
N PRO A 128 -13.78 -24.94 -17.59
CA PRO A 128 -13.52 -24.14 -18.78
C PRO A 128 -14.79 -23.97 -19.65
N PRO A 129 -15.11 -22.76 -20.20
CA PRO A 129 -14.47 -21.45 -20.02
C PRO A 129 -15.11 -20.63 -18.87
N PRO A 130 -14.39 -19.62 -18.32
CA PRO A 130 -14.17 -19.40 -16.88
C PRO A 130 -15.42 -19.49 -15.98
N GLY A 131 -15.70 -20.69 -15.50
CA GLY A 131 -16.74 -21.01 -14.53
C GLY A 131 -16.21 -21.82 -13.35
N VAL A 132 -17.06 -22.01 -12.35
CA VAL A 132 -16.85 -22.93 -11.23
C VAL A 132 -18.02 -23.90 -11.23
N SER A 133 -17.70 -25.18 -11.11
CA SER A 133 -18.66 -26.27 -11.00
C SER A 133 -18.65 -26.82 -9.59
N VAL A 134 -19.83 -27.06 -9.04
CA VAL A 134 -20.02 -27.62 -7.72
C VAL A 134 -20.86 -28.89 -7.84
N TRP A 135 -20.42 -29.97 -7.19
CA TRP A 135 -21.14 -31.24 -7.16
C TRP A 135 -21.74 -31.45 -5.77
N LEU A 136 -23.06 -31.66 -5.73
CA LEU A 136 -23.84 -31.90 -4.54
C LEU A 136 -24.45 -33.31 -4.62
N GLU A 137 -24.44 -34.01 -3.49
CA GLU A 137 -25.11 -35.29 -3.35
C GLU A 137 -26.61 -35.07 -3.12
N THR A 138 -27.45 -35.73 -3.92
CA THR A 138 -28.91 -35.72 -3.74
C THR A 138 -29.48 -37.14 -3.84
N PRO A 139 -30.70 -37.40 -3.31
CA PRO A 139 -31.33 -38.72 -3.40
C PRO A 139 -31.54 -39.21 -4.85
N HIS A 140 -31.59 -38.29 -5.80
CA HIS A 140 -31.83 -38.54 -7.23
C HIS A 140 -30.55 -38.62 -8.07
N GLY A 141 -29.39 -38.65 -7.40
CA GLY A 141 -28.06 -38.68 -8.03
C GLY A 141 -27.25 -37.41 -7.77
N THR A 142 -26.10 -37.30 -8.45
CA THR A 142 -25.22 -36.16 -8.28
C THR A 142 -25.79 -34.93 -9.00
N LEU A 143 -25.98 -33.83 -8.26
CA LEU A 143 -26.39 -32.54 -8.82
C LEU A 143 -25.13 -31.71 -9.12
N GLN A 144 -24.90 -31.40 -10.39
CA GLN A 144 -23.85 -30.46 -10.79
C GLN A 144 -24.46 -29.07 -10.99
N VAL A 145 -23.88 -28.06 -10.35
CA VAL A 145 -24.24 -26.65 -10.49
C VAL A 145 -23.04 -25.89 -11.05
N ASP A 146 -23.21 -25.27 -12.21
CA ASP A 146 -22.21 -24.46 -12.89
C ASP A 146 -22.58 -22.98 -12.80
N PHE A 147 -21.61 -22.17 -12.36
CA PHE A 147 -21.79 -20.72 -12.27
C PHE A 147 -20.55 -19.94 -12.68
N PRO A 148 -20.71 -18.71 -13.20
CA PRO A 148 -19.57 -17.89 -13.63
C PRO A 148 -18.70 -17.51 -12.44
N ARG A 149 -17.37 -17.58 -12.61
CA ARG A 149 -16.38 -17.27 -11.55
C ARG A 149 -16.54 -15.86 -10.97
N ARG A 150 -17.11 -14.92 -11.73
CA ARG A 150 -17.41 -13.54 -11.30
C ARG A 150 -18.42 -13.43 -10.15
N ARG A 151 -19.23 -14.46 -9.88
CA ARG A 151 -20.20 -14.46 -8.76
C ARG A 151 -19.55 -14.78 -7.42
N VAL A 152 -18.51 -15.60 -7.44
CA VAL A 152 -17.75 -16.04 -6.26
C VAL A 152 -16.43 -15.29 -6.07
N SER A 153 -15.94 -14.62 -7.12
CA SER A 153 -14.68 -13.89 -7.09
C SER A 153 -14.93 -12.41 -6.90
N ALA A 154 -14.31 -11.86 -5.85
CA ALA A 154 -14.31 -10.44 -5.52
C ALA A 154 -13.96 -9.54 -6.73
N ALA A 155 -14.57 -8.35 -6.79
CA ALA A 155 -14.22 -7.31 -7.75
C ALA A 155 -12.71 -7.04 -7.76
N ALA A 156 -12.12 -6.91 -8.95
CA ALA A 156 -10.67 -6.81 -9.16
C ALA A 156 -10.07 -5.69 -8.28
N PRO A 157 -9.30 -6.00 -7.22
CA PRO A 157 -8.81 -4.99 -6.28
C PRO A 157 -7.62 -4.18 -6.80
N HIS A 158 -7.28 -4.36 -8.08
CA HIS A 158 -6.21 -3.64 -8.75
C HIS A 158 -6.26 -2.14 -8.49
N GLN A 159 -7.44 -1.52 -8.44
CA GLN A 159 -7.57 -0.08 -8.25
C GLN A 159 -7.12 0.39 -6.85
N LEU A 160 -7.52 -0.29 -5.77
CA LEU A 160 -7.09 0.06 -4.41
C LEU A 160 -5.59 -0.19 -4.20
N LEU A 161 -5.08 -1.29 -4.76
CA LEU A 161 -3.66 -1.63 -4.68
C LEU A 161 -2.80 -0.63 -5.47
N VAL A 162 -3.23 -0.26 -6.67
CA VAL A 162 -2.58 0.77 -7.50
C VAL A 162 -2.62 2.12 -6.81
N LEU A 163 -3.74 2.52 -6.21
CA LEU A 163 -3.84 3.78 -5.47
C LEU A 163 -2.91 3.80 -4.25
N THR A 164 -2.87 2.72 -3.47
CA THR A 164 -2.04 2.66 -2.26
C THR A 164 -0.54 2.67 -2.61
N ILE A 165 -0.13 1.91 -3.63
CA ILE A 165 1.27 1.90 -4.09
C ILE A 165 1.61 3.22 -4.77
N GLY A 166 0.72 3.73 -5.63
CA GLY A 166 0.93 4.96 -6.37
C GLY A 166 1.08 6.18 -5.46
N THR A 167 0.20 6.31 -4.46
CA THR A 167 0.30 7.38 -3.44
C THR A 167 1.55 7.22 -2.58
N GLY A 168 1.90 6.01 -2.16
CA GLY A 168 3.14 5.73 -1.42
C GLY A 168 4.40 6.12 -2.20
N LEU A 169 4.48 5.78 -3.49
CA LEU A 169 5.58 6.16 -4.37
C LEU A 169 5.63 7.66 -4.63
N LEU A 170 4.49 8.31 -4.81
CA LEU A 170 4.40 9.77 -4.97
C LEU A 170 4.96 10.48 -3.72
N LEU A 171 4.52 10.09 -2.53
CA LEU A 171 5.00 10.64 -1.27
C LEU A 171 6.50 10.35 -1.06
N ALA A 172 6.97 9.15 -1.40
CA ALA A 172 8.38 8.79 -1.36
C ALA A 172 9.23 9.68 -2.29
N ALA A 173 8.75 9.94 -3.51
CA ALA A 173 9.41 10.80 -4.48
C ALA A 173 9.48 12.26 -3.98
N ILE A 174 8.38 12.78 -3.43
CA ILE A 174 8.34 14.11 -2.81
C ILE A 174 9.35 14.17 -1.66
N ALA A 175 9.31 13.21 -0.74
CA ALA A 175 10.23 13.14 0.39
C ALA A 175 11.70 13.11 -0.06
N TRP A 176 12.03 12.36 -1.11
CA TRP A 176 13.36 12.31 -1.71
C TRP A 176 13.80 13.68 -2.27
N ILE A 177 12.91 14.40 -2.96
CA ILE A 177 13.19 15.74 -3.50
C ILE A 177 13.51 16.70 -2.34
N PHE A 178 12.69 16.72 -1.30
CA PHE A 178 12.91 17.56 -0.12
C PHE A 178 14.24 17.23 0.57
N LEU A 179 14.53 15.95 0.78
CA LEU A 179 15.78 15.52 1.41
C LEU A 179 17.00 15.97 0.58
N ARG A 180 16.93 15.84 -0.75
CA ARG A 180 18.00 16.28 -1.65
C ARG A 180 18.18 17.81 -1.60
N ASN A 181 17.08 18.55 -1.52
CA ASN A 181 17.12 20.00 -1.45
C ASN A 181 17.66 20.51 -0.10
N GLN A 182 17.34 19.83 1.01
CA GLN A 182 17.82 20.19 2.36
C GLN A 182 19.30 19.87 2.59
N MET A 183 19.82 18.81 1.97
CA MET A 183 21.20 18.38 2.17
C MET A 183 22.23 19.17 1.34
N ARG A 184 21.82 19.83 0.25
CA ARG A 184 22.70 20.68 -0.57
C ARG A 184 23.28 21.87 0.23
N PRO A 185 22.46 22.66 0.97
CA PRO A 185 22.95 23.72 1.83
C PRO A 185 23.89 23.25 2.94
N ILE A 186 23.58 22.13 3.59
CA ILE A 186 24.39 21.58 4.70
C ILE A 186 25.79 21.21 4.22
N LYS A 187 25.91 20.59 3.03
CA LYS A 187 27.22 20.31 2.43
C LYS A 187 28.03 21.57 2.16
N ARG A 188 27.39 22.62 1.61
CA ARG A 188 28.07 23.90 1.33
C ARG A 188 28.54 24.61 2.62
N LEU A 189 27.75 24.55 3.69
CA LEU A 189 28.14 25.07 5.00
C LEU A 189 29.34 24.29 5.59
N ALA A 190 29.29 22.97 5.52
CA ALA A 190 30.38 22.11 5.98
C ALA A 190 31.69 22.38 5.21
N GLU A 191 31.61 22.56 3.89
CA GLU A 191 32.75 22.94 3.06
C GLU A 191 33.33 24.31 3.42
N ALA A 192 32.47 25.33 3.62
CA ALA A 192 32.90 26.67 4.03
C ALA A 192 33.55 26.68 5.42
N ALA A 193 32.98 25.96 6.39
CA ALA A 193 33.54 25.83 7.74
C ALA A 193 34.90 25.12 7.73
N THR A 194 35.05 24.08 6.90
CA THR A 194 36.32 23.36 6.74
C THR A 194 37.39 24.25 6.11
N ALA A 195 37.02 25.10 5.14
CA ALA A 195 37.94 26.05 4.52
C ALA A 195 38.38 27.15 5.51
N TYR A 196 37.44 27.67 6.31
CA TYR A 196 37.73 28.64 7.38
C TYR A 196 38.72 28.08 8.40
N GLY A 197 38.54 26.82 8.83
CA GLY A 197 39.48 26.13 9.70
C GLY A 197 40.89 25.93 9.12
N ARG A 198 41.05 26.07 7.78
CA ARG A 198 42.35 26.05 7.09
C ARG A 198 42.85 27.45 6.72
N GLY A 199 42.27 28.51 7.27
CA GLY A 199 42.65 29.90 7.01
C GLY A 199 42.21 30.45 5.65
N ARG A 200 41.32 29.76 4.92
CA ARG A 200 40.78 30.21 3.62
C ARG A 200 39.36 30.73 3.80
N ILE A 201 39.12 31.99 3.42
CA ILE A 201 37.79 32.59 3.46
C ILE A 201 37.10 32.35 2.12
N LEU A 202 36.11 31.44 2.10
CA LEU A 202 35.25 31.26 0.94
C LEU A 202 34.02 32.18 1.04
N PRO A 203 33.64 32.90 -0.04
CA PRO A 203 32.42 33.69 -0.05
C PRO A 203 31.21 32.75 0.01
N PHE A 204 30.58 32.66 1.19
CA PHE A 204 29.39 31.85 1.42
C PHE A 204 28.15 32.75 1.57
N VAL A 205 27.18 32.56 0.68
CA VAL A 205 25.85 33.19 0.77
C VAL A 205 24.84 32.10 1.15
N PRO A 206 24.32 32.09 2.39
CA PRO A 206 23.29 31.17 2.80
C PRO A 206 22.04 31.31 1.91
N PRO A 207 21.52 30.20 1.36
CA PRO A 207 20.25 30.21 0.65
C PRO A 207 19.12 30.52 1.65
N GLY A 208 18.30 31.53 1.34
CA GLY A 208 17.13 31.87 2.15
C GLY A 208 17.32 32.97 3.21
N ARG A 209 18.36 33.82 3.13
CA ARG A 209 18.41 35.01 4.00
C ARG A 209 17.24 35.95 3.71
N GLN A 210 16.18 35.87 4.53
CA GLN A 210 15.56 37.08 5.04
C GLN A 210 16.66 37.86 5.74
N LYS A 211 16.89 39.09 5.27
CA LYS A 211 17.93 39.99 5.78
C LYS A 211 17.85 40.01 7.31
N CYS A 212 18.86 39.48 7.99
CA CYS A 212 19.05 39.77 9.41
C CYS A 212 19.34 41.28 9.53
N ALA A 213 18.31 42.09 9.70
CA ALA A 213 18.41 43.44 10.22
C ALA A 213 18.57 43.33 11.74
N ARG A 214 19.74 42.87 12.19
CA ARG A 214 20.14 43.04 13.59
C ARG A 214 21.37 43.94 13.58
N PRO A 215 21.30 45.18 14.10
CA PRO A 215 22.50 45.98 14.26
C PRO A 215 23.43 45.21 15.21
N ALA A 216 24.65 44.94 14.75
CA ALA A 216 25.69 44.39 15.60
C ALA A 216 25.97 45.39 16.74
N PRO A 217 26.20 44.92 17.98
CA PRO A 217 26.65 45.79 19.06
C PRO A 217 28.02 46.40 18.68
N PRO A 218 28.31 47.65 19.10
CA PRO A 218 29.44 48.44 18.60
C PRO A 218 30.85 47.91 18.97
N SER A 219 30.97 46.77 19.68
CA SER A 219 32.26 46.20 20.07
C SER A 219 32.93 45.31 19.01
N TRP A 220 32.28 45.05 17.88
CA TRP A 220 32.89 44.36 16.74
C TRP A 220 33.24 45.36 15.64
N THR A 221 34.22 46.22 15.90
CA THR A 221 34.84 47.01 14.84
C THR A 221 35.68 46.10 13.96
N CYS A 222 35.18 45.77 12.77
CA CYS A 222 36.01 45.38 11.66
C CYS A 222 37.10 46.46 11.49
N ALA A 223 38.37 46.07 11.67
CA ALA A 223 39.52 46.89 11.30
C ALA A 223 39.44 47.19 9.80
N ARG A 224 38.88 48.35 9.47
CA ARG A 224 38.80 48.87 8.11
C ARG A 224 40.06 49.67 7.87
N GLY A 225 41.07 49.03 7.32
CA GLY A 225 42.24 49.73 6.79
C GLY A 225 41.84 50.56 5.57
N SER A 226 41.89 51.88 5.70
CA SER A 226 42.32 52.80 4.64
C SER A 226 42.24 54.26 5.10
N ASN A 227 43.41 54.81 5.39
CA ASN A 227 43.88 56.17 5.08
C ASN A 227 42.80 57.19 4.63
N ALA A 228 42.21 57.94 5.57
CA ALA A 228 41.56 59.23 5.30
C ALA A 228 41.53 60.11 6.57
N ARG A 229 41.95 61.37 6.41
CA ARG A 229 42.19 62.40 7.46
C ARG A 229 40.99 62.65 8.41
N PRO A 230 41.22 63.06 9.67
CA PRO A 230 40.15 63.33 10.61
C PRO A 230 39.51 64.71 10.33
N ARG A 231 38.19 64.76 10.19
CA ARG A 231 37.40 66.00 10.40
C ARG A 231 36.60 65.86 11.69
N ALA A 232 36.66 66.94 12.47
CA ALA A 232 36.19 67.13 13.84
C ALA A 232 34.85 66.46 14.19
N ALA A 233 34.86 65.71 15.31
CA ALA A 233 33.66 65.26 16.00
C ALA A 233 32.97 66.44 16.70
N ARG A 234 31.65 66.58 16.52
CA ARG A 234 30.79 67.36 17.41
C ARG A 234 30.19 66.40 18.46
N PRO A 235 30.14 66.75 19.76
CA PRO A 235 29.54 65.89 20.76
C PRO A 235 28.01 66.01 20.74
N CYS A 236 27.30 64.88 20.70
CA CYS A 236 25.89 64.80 21.06
C CYS A 236 25.77 64.54 22.57
N SER A 237 24.98 65.40 23.23
CA SER A 237 24.71 65.45 24.66
C SER A 237 24.03 64.17 25.21
N PRO A 238 24.33 63.73 26.46
CA PRO A 238 23.70 62.57 27.08
C PRO A 238 22.47 63.00 27.88
N ALA A 239 21.29 63.00 27.26
CA ALA A 239 20.04 63.22 27.99
C ALA A 239 18.89 62.47 27.31
N SER A 240 18.83 61.15 27.52
CA SER A 240 17.61 60.30 27.50
C SER A 240 18.02 58.84 27.69
N ALA A 241 18.60 58.55 28.84
CA ALA A 241 18.76 57.20 29.35
C ALA A 241 17.80 57.03 30.51
N MET A 242 16.55 56.63 30.26
CA MET A 242 15.69 56.04 31.28
C MET A 242 14.36 55.54 30.69
N ILE A 243 13.99 54.31 31.08
CA ILE A 243 12.63 53.75 31.27
C ILE A 243 12.27 52.49 30.44
N CYS A 244 12.01 51.41 31.20
CA CYS A 244 11.31 50.13 30.93
C CYS A 244 12.06 49.07 30.10
N ALA A 245 12.58 47.95 30.62
CA ALA A 245 12.27 47.07 31.77
C ALA A 245 10.86 46.44 31.76
N HIS A 246 10.84 45.09 31.75
CA HIS A 246 9.73 44.13 31.88
C HIS A 246 8.76 43.88 30.69
N ARG A 247 9.05 42.88 29.86
CA ARG A 247 8.49 41.51 29.91
C ARG A 247 9.06 40.64 28.79
#